data_AF-A0A7U7JV32-F1
#
_entry.id   AF-A0A7U7JV32-F1
#
_cell.length_a   1.000
_cell.length_b   1.000
_cell.length_c   1.000
_cell.angle_alpha   90.00
_cell.angle_beta   90.00
_cell.angle_gamma   90.00
#
_symmetry.space_group_name_H-M   'P 1'
#
loop_
_entity.id
_entity.type
_entity.pdbx_description
1 polymer ?
#
loop_
_entity_poly.entity_id
_entity_poly.type
_entity_poly.pdbx_seq_one_letter_code
_entity_poly.pdbx_strand_id
1 'polypeptide(L)'
;MTLFIIIGVLVPMVYTMQLNIKNEPVTKRNLLMTVILSSVGLLVTALAGVIVTKQSIPLFSVAIGSIFTGVVWALLLSGSYALLRFLSNAFGRK
;
A
#
# COMPACT_ATOMS: atom_id res chain seq x y z
N MET A 1 -8.52 -16.46 3.85
CA MET A 1 -8.44 -15.05 4.27
C MET A 1 -7.04 -14.46 4.08
N THR A 2 -6.00 -15.09 4.62
CA THR A 2 -4.63 -14.54 4.66
C THR A 2 -3.92 -14.39 3.29
N LEU A 3 -4.08 -15.33 2.35
CA LEU A 3 -3.37 -15.28 1.06
C LEU A 3 -3.82 -14.16 0.12
N PHE A 4 -5.11 -13.82 0.11
CA PHE A 4 -5.64 -12.81 -0.82
C PHE A 4 -5.17 -11.39 -0.47
N ILE A 5 -5.03 -11.10 0.83
CA ILE A 5 -4.59 -9.78 1.32
C ILE A 5 -3.12 -9.52 0.94
N ILE A 6 -2.29 -10.57 0.90
CA ILE A 6 -0.87 -10.46 0.51
C ILE A 6 -0.72 -9.85 -0.89
N ILE A 7 -1.59 -10.22 -1.83
CA ILE A 7 -1.56 -9.69 -3.20
C ILE A 7 -1.87 -8.19 -3.19
N GLY A 8 -2.86 -7.75 -2.42
CA GLY A 8 -3.25 -6.34 -2.31
C GLY A 8 -2.15 -5.48 -1.66
N VAL A 9 -1.41 -6.06 -0.71
CA VAL A 9 -0.29 -5.42 0.00
C VAL A 9 0.96 -5.30 -0.87
N LEU A 10 1.21 -6.26 -1.76
CA LEU A 10 2.39 -6.26 -2.63
C LEU A 10 2.38 -5.15 -3.69
N VAL A 11 1.21 -4.79 -4.22
CA VAL A 11 1.07 -3.75 -5.26
C VAL A 11 1.68 -2.39 -4.85
N PRO A 12 1.30 -1.78 -3.71
CA PRO A 12 1.91 -0.52 -3.27
C PRO A 12 3.37 -0.69 -2.83
N MET A 13 3.77 -1.88 -2.39
CA MET A 13 5.15 -2.18 -2.02
C MET A 13 6.07 -2.18 -3.25
N VAL A 14 5.66 -2.83 -4.34
CA VAL A 14 6.40 -2.80 -5.62
C VAL A 14 6.46 -1.37 -6.17
N TYR A 15 5.37 -0.61 -6.08
CA TYR A 15 5.34 0.78 -6.54
C TYR A 15 6.33 1.67 -5.77
N THR A 16 6.36 1.59 -4.44
CA THR A 16 7.31 2.35 -3.62
C THR A 16 8.76 1.91 -3.84
N MET A 17 9.00 0.62 -4.10
CA MET A 17 10.32 0.11 -4.47
C MET A 17 10.78 0.65 -5.84
N GLN A 18 9.89 0.75 -6.82
CA GLN A 18 10.21 1.37 -8.11
C GLN A 18 10.56 2.86 -7.96
N LEU A 19 9.85 3.59 -7.10
CA LEU A 19 10.17 4.99 -6.79
C LEU A 19 11.56 5.14 -6.16
N ASN A 20 11.93 4.22 -5.26
CA ASN A 20 13.26 4.18 -4.66
C ASN A 20 14.36 3.90 -5.69
N ILE A 21 14.18 2.90 -6.57
CA ILE A 21 15.15 2.57 -7.62
C ILE A 21 15.36 3.75 -8.58
N LYS A 22 14.28 4.48 -8.89
CA LYS A 22 14.34 5.67 -9.77
C LYS A 22 14.87 6.93 -9.07
N ASN A 23 15.18 6.88 -7.78
CA ASN A 23 15.56 8.03 -6.96
C ASN A 23 14.56 9.21 -7.08
N GLU A 24 13.29 8.92 -7.34
CA GLU A 24 12.30 9.98 -7.51
C GLU A 24 12.02 10.66 -6.16
N PRO A 25 11.93 12.00 -6.13
CA PRO A 25 11.62 12.71 -4.92
C PRO A 25 10.24 12.31 -4.40
N VAL A 26 10.13 12.17 -3.06
CA VAL A 26 8.86 11.97 -2.35
C VAL A 26 7.99 13.21 -2.54
N THR A 27 7.25 13.25 -3.64
CA THR A 27 6.37 14.35 -3.99
C THR A 27 4.95 13.99 -3.52
N LYS A 28 4.14 14.98 -3.13
CA LYS A 28 2.73 14.76 -2.74
C LYS A 28 1.97 13.90 -3.76
N ARG A 29 2.29 14.03 -5.05
CA ARG A 29 1.70 13.24 -6.15
C ARG A 29 2.00 11.74 -6.06
N ASN A 30 3.25 11.36 -5.78
CA ASN A 30 3.67 9.96 -5.67
C ASN A 30 3.12 9.32 -4.38
N LEU A 31 3.00 10.12 -3.32
CA LEU A 31 2.30 9.77 -2.09
C LEU A 31 0.82 9.44 -2.36
N LEU A 32 0.14 10.32 -3.08
CA LEU A 32 -1.29 10.16 -3.41
C LEU A 32 -1.51 8.96 -4.33
N MET A 33 -0.63 8.73 -5.30
CA MET A 33 -0.64 7.51 -6.12
C MET A 33 -0.45 6.24 -5.28
N THR A 34 0.49 6.24 -4.34
CA THR A 34 0.71 5.09 -3.44
C THR A 34 -0.53 4.80 -2.60
N VAL A 35 -1.20 5.83 -2.08
CA VAL A 35 -2.46 5.71 -1.32
C VAL A 35 -3.57 5.14 -2.19
N ILE A 36 -3.74 5.63 -3.41
CA ILE A 36 -4.74 5.11 -4.35
C ILE A 36 -4.45 3.64 -4.68
N LEU A 37 -3.21 3.30 -5.06
CA LEU A 37 -2.81 1.94 -5.41
C LEU A 37 -3.00 0.97 -4.25
N SER A 38 -2.62 1.36 -3.04
CA SER A 38 -2.81 0.56 -1.82
C SER A 38 -4.30 0.35 -1.52
N SER A 39 -5.09 1.43 -1.54
CA SER A 39 -6.52 1.37 -1.20
C SER A 39 -7.30 0.55 -2.22
N VAL A 40 -7.05 0.74 -3.52
CA VAL A 40 -7.70 -0.01 -4.59
C VAL A 40 -7.24 -1.47 -4.57
N GLY A 41 -5.94 -1.73 -4.42
CA GLY A 41 -5.39 -3.09 -4.38
C GLY A 41 -5.96 -3.92 -3.23
N LEU A 42 -6.04 -3.34 -2.03
CA LEU A 42 -6.64 -3.98 -0.86
C LEU A 42 -8.15 -4.15 -0.99
N LEU A 43 -8.85 -3.16 -1.55
CA LEU A 43 -10.30 -3.25 -1.75
C LEU A 43 -10.67 -4.37 -2.74
N VAL A 44 -9.98 -4.45 -3.88
CA VAL A 44 -10.22 -5.50 -4.89
C VAL A 44 -9.93 -6.88 -4.33
N THR A 45 -8.79 -7.04 -3.65
CA THR A 45 -8.41 -8.36 -3.09
C THR A 45 -9.27 -8.78 -1.90
N ALA A 46 -9.70 -7.84 -1.05
CA ALA A 46 -10.61 -8.12 0.05
C ALA A 46 -11.99 -8.54 -0.46
N LEU A 47 -12.55 -7.82 -1.46
CA LEU A 47 -13.83 -8.18 -2.06
C LEU A 47 -13.76 -9.53 -2.79
N ALA A 48 -12.71 -9.76 -3.58
CA ALA A 48 -12.48 -11.05 -4.23
C ALA A 48 -12.37 -12.19 -3.20
N GLY A 49 -11.67 -11.95 -2.10
CA GLY A 49 -11.55 -12.90 -0.98
C GLY A 49 -12.90 -13.27 -0.39
N VAL A 50 -13.77 -12.30 -0.11
CA VAL A 50 -15.11 -12.52 0.45
C VAL A 50 -16.01 -13.31 -0.52
N ILE A 51 -15.97 -12.98 -1.81
CA ILE A 51 -16.75 -13.68 -2.84
C ILE A 51 -16.30 -15.15 -2.96
N VAL A 52 -15.00 -15.38 -3.07
CA VAL A 52 -14.43 -16.74 -3.23
C VAL A 52 -14.67 -17.60 -1.99
N THR A 53 -14.55 -17.01 -0.80
CA THR A 53 -14.73 -17.73 0.47
C THR A 53 -16.18 -17.79 0.95
N LYS A 54 -17.13 -17.20 0.21
CA LYS A 54 -18.57 -17.12 0.56
C LYS A 54 -18.81 -16.69 2.00
N GLN A 55 -18.05 -15.73 2.48
CA GLN A 55 -18.18 -15.27 3.86
C GLN A 55 -19.48 -14.50 4.09
N SER A 56 -20.13 -14.74 5.23
CA SER A 56 -21.36 -14.07 5.65
C SER A 56 -21.12 -12.63 6.16
N ILE A 57 -19.92 -12.08 5.97
CA ILE A 57 -19.57 -10.74 6.41
C ILE A 57 -20.14 -9.74 5.40
N PRO A 58 -20.84 -8.67 5.85
CA PRO A 58 -21.38 -7.68 4.94
C PRO A 58 -20.27 -7.01 4.12
N LEU A 59 -20.41 -7.07 2.78
CA LEU A 59 -19.46 -6.51 1.81
C LEU A 59 -19.12 -5.04 2.08
N PHE A 60 -20.10 -4.27 2.57
CA PHE A 60 -19.92 -2.88 2.92
C PHE A 60 -18.92 -2.67 4.08
N SER A 61 -18.97 -3.53 5.10
CA SER A 61 -18.03 -3.48 6.23
C SER A 61 -16.61 -3.82 5.78
N VAL A 62 -16.48 -4.81 4.89
CA VAL A 62 -15.20 -5.21 4.30
C VAL A 62 -14.62 -4.09 3.43
N ALA A 63 -15.46 -3.42 2.63
CA ALA A 63 -15.03 -2.29 1.80
C ALA A 63 -14.46 -1.15 2.66
N ILE A 64 -15.17 -0.72 3.70
CA ILE A 64 -14.70 0.36 4.59
C ILE A 64 -13.40 -0.03 5.31
N GLY A 65 -13.34 -1.26 5.85
CA GLY A 65 -12.14 -1.76 6.51
C GLY A 65 -10.93 -1.83 5.58
N SER A 66 -11.14 -2.25 4.33
CA SER A 66 -10.08 -2.32 3.32
C SER A 66 -9.54 -0.94 2.92
N ILE A 67 -10.40 0.09 2.84
CA ILE A 67 -9.97 1.47 2.57
C ILE A 67 -9.13 2.00 3.72
N PHE A 68 -9.60 1.85 4.96
CA PHE A 68 -8.85 2.29 6.15
C PHE A 68 -7.48 1.62 6.23
N THR A 69 -7.45 0.30 6.03
CA THR A 69 -6.22 -0.49 6.03
C THR A 69 -5.29 -0.03 4.90
N GLY A 70 -5.83 0.22 3.70
CA GLY A 70 -5.03 0.68 2.56
C GLY A 70 -4.43 2.06 2.74
N VAL A 71 -5.15 2.99 3.37
CA VAL A 71 -4.64 4.32 3.71
C VAL A 71 -3.52 4.23 4.75
N VAL A 72 -3.76 3.52 5.85
CA VAL A 72 -2.73 3.33 6.91
C VAL A 72 -1.49 2.67 6.33
N TRP A 73 -1.67 1.64 5.51
CA TRP A 73 -0.56 0.92 4.90
C TRP A 73 0.25 1.79 3.93
N ALA A 74 -0.41 2.60 3.11
CA ALA A 74 0.26 3.52 2.21
C ALA A 74 1.06 4.60 2.95
N LEU A 75 0.52 5.13 4.06
CA LEU A 75 1.22 6.09 4.90
C LEU A 75 2.45 5.48 5.55
N LEU A 76 2.36 4.24 6.05
CA LEU A 76 3.51 3.50 6.59
C LEU A 76 4.59 3.26 5.54
N LEU A 77 4.21 2.80 4.34
CA LEU A 77 5.15 2.58 3.24
C LEU A 77 5.83 3.87 2.79
N SER A 78 5.07 4.94 2.59
CA SER A 78 5.65 6.22 2.19
C SER A 78 6.50 6.85 3.28
N GLY A 79 6.10 6.71 4.55
CA GLY A 79 6.89 7.18 5.69
C GLY A 79 8.21 6.42 5.80
N SER A 80 8.16 5.10 5.64
CA SER A 80 9.36 4.24 5.59
C SER A 80 10.28 4.64 4.45
N TYR A 81 9.73 4.93 3.27
CA TYR A 81 10.52 5.42 2.12
C TYR A 81 11.17 6.78 2.40
N ALA A 82 10.44 7.72 3.01
CA ALA A 82 11.00 9.02 3.40
C ALA A 82 12.14 8.86 4.42
N LEU A 83 11.99 7.96 5.39
CA LEU A 83 13.00 7.68 6.41
C LEU A 83 14.24 7.00 5.81
N LEU A 84 14.06 6.02 4.92
CA LEU A 84 15.15 5.37 4.19
C LEU A 84 15.95 6.37 3.36
N ARG A 85 15.26 7.31 2.68
CA ARG A 85 15.94 8.37 1.93
C ARG A 85 16.67 9.34 2.84
N PHE A 86 16.09 9.71 3.99
CA PHE A 86 16.76 10.55 4.97
C PHE A 86 18.05 9.88 5.50
N LEU A 87 17.96 8.59 5.87
CA LEU A 87 19.13 7.80 6.30
C LEU A 87 20.14 7.63 5.17
N SER A 88 19.71 7.39 3.93
CA SER A 88 20.60 7.30 2.78
C SER A 88 21.29 8.63 2.46
N ASN A 89 20.67 9.77 2.75
CA ASN A 89 21.32 11.07 2.58
C ASN A 89 22.21 11.44 3.76
N ALA A 90 21.84 11.06 4.98
CA ALA A 90 22.58 11.39 6.21
C ALA A 90 23.78 10.46 6.44
N PHE A 91 23.67 9.18 6.08
CA PHE A 91 24.68 8.15 6.30
C PHE A 91 25.24 7.56 5.00
N GLY A 92 24.54 7.72 3.87
CA GLY A 92 25.09 7.37 2.57
C GLY A 92 26.12 8.41 2.18
N ARG A 93 27.38 8.06 2.41
CA ARG A 93 28.54 8.70 1.81
C ARG A 93 28.30 8.89 0.31
N LYS A 94 28.00 10.11 -0.11
CA LYS A 94 28.51 10.68 -1.35
C LYS A 94 29.27 11.93 -0.99
#